data_AF-A0A8C4UNZ2-F1
#
_entry.id   AF-A0A8C4UNZ2-F1
#
_cell.length_a   1.000
_cell.length_b   1.000
_cell.length_c   1.000
_cell.angle_alpha   90.00
_cell.angle_beta   90.00
_cell.angle_gamma   90.00
#
_symmetry.space_group_name_H-M   'P 1'
#
loop_
_entity.id
_entity.type
_entity.pdbx_description
1 polymer ?
#
loop_
_entity_poly.entity_id
_entity_poly.type
_entity_poly.pdbx_seq_one_letter_code
_entity_poly.pdbx_strand_id
1 'polypeptide(L)'
;MLSSKPPQSAVLPPVPLLPPPAAGAAMVPAGPAPRWLPPLASGPAPGCDVRSGAAPPLSRGRAGAAILCVAQAGAGAARGGAASRGGGDARPRGPRAGGPAGGAGGEASRSPGASRPRVGGRRPVTCRGAPPRGPGRRRPWRAGGAPTSCGTAWCWASSASATCVSGARRSAGGARLPAPSPSRLSASPQVHTTDFPGNYPGYDDAWDQRRFEEAFRVDIVREEEGALEFDMVGIDAAIANAFRRILLAEVPTMAVEKVFVYNNTSIVQDEILAHRLGLIPIRADPRLFEYRNQGDEEGTEIDTLQFQLKIKCSRNPQAAKESSDPNELYFNHKVYSKHMTWVPLGNQTDLFPDADFRPVHDDILIALLRPGQEIDVLMHCVKGIGKDHAKFSPVATASYRLLPDITLLQPVEDEAAEMLQKCFSPGVIEIQNIKGKKVARVANARLDMFSREVFRHESLKNLVRLARVRNHYIFSVESTGILPPDVLVSEAIKILMGKCQRFLNELDSVPME
;
A
#
# COMPACT_ATOMS: atom_id res chain seq x y z
N MET A 1 -21.28 -55.68 -8.09
CA MET A 1 -21.17 -56.04 -9.51
C MET A 1 -22.08 -55.09 -10.28
N LEU A 2 -21.56 -53.92 -10.65
CA LEU A 2 -21.09 -53.59 -12.00
C LEU A 2 -22.20 -53.66 -13.07
N SER A 3 -22.63 -52.49 -13.55
CA SER A 3 -22.66 -52.09 -14.97
C SER A 3 -23.61 -50.89 -15.12
N SER A 4 -23.16 -49.64 -14.95
CA SER A 4 -22.60 -48.74 -15.98
C SER A 4 -23.48 -48.57 -17.24
N LYS A 5 -24.28 -47.50 -17.26
CA LYS A 5 -24.67 -46.78 -18.48
C LYS A 5 -24.44 -45.27 -18.25
N PRO A 6 -23.71 -44.56 -19.11
CA PRO A 6 -23.53 -43.11 -18.99
C PRO A 6 -24.76 -42.34 -19.49
N PRO A 7 -25.10 -41.18 -18.92
CA PRO A 7 -26.15 -40.31 -19.45
C PRO A 7 -25.67 -39.55 -20.68
N GLN A 8 -26.57 -39.43 -21.66
CA GLN A 8 -26.40 -38.79 -22.95
C GLN A 8 -26.13 -37.29 -22.80
N SER A 9 -25.15 -36.79 -23.54
CA SER A 9 -24.86 -35.36 -23.73
C SER A 9 -26.01 -34.69 -24.48
N ALA A 10 -26.63 -33.68 -23.87
CA ALA A 10 -27.59 -32.81 -24.53
C ALA A 10 -26.90 -31.99 -25.62
N VAL A 11 -27.35 -32.15 -26.86
CA VAL A 11 -26.95 -31.37 -28.03
C VAL A 11 -27.70 -30.03 -27.96
N LEU A 12 -26.97 -28.93 -27.76
CA LEU A 12 -27.50 -27.58 -27.92
C LEU A 12 -27.64 -27.27 -29.43
N PRO A 13 -28.74 -26.62 -29.88
CA PRO A 13 -28.87 -26.19 -31.27
C PRO A 13 -27.90 -25.03 -31.59
N PRO A 14 -27.43 -24.91 -32.85
CA PRO A 14 -26.49 -23.86 -33.24
C PRO A 14 -27.17 -22.48 -33.23
N VAL A 15 -26.49 -21.51 -32.61
CA VAL A 15 -26.82 -20.08 -32.64
C VAL A 15 -26.55 -19.53 -34.05
N PRO A 16 -27.48 -18.81 -34.69
CA PRO A 16 -27.22 -18.20 -36.00
C PRO A 16 -26.24 -17.02 -35.87
N LEU A 17 -25.15 -17.09 -36.64
CA LEU A 17 -24.16 -16.02 -36.80
C LEU A 17 -24.77 -14.83 -37.55
N LEU A 18 -24.80 -13.67 -36.91
CA LEU A 18 -25.09 -12.38 -37.56
C LEU A 18 -23.94 -11.99 -38.49
N PRO A 19 -24.22 -11.48 -39.72
CA PRO A 19 -23.19 -11.02 -40.63
C PRO A 19 -22.58 -9.67 -40.18
N PRO A 20 -21.30 -9.40 -40.51
CA PRO A 20 -20.65 -8.13 -40.17
C PRO A 20 -21.25 -6.98 -41.00
N PRO A 21 -21.39 -5.76 -40.43
CA PRO A 21 -21.83 -4.60 -41.20
C PRO A 21 -20.77 -4.18 -42.22
N ALA A 22 -21.25 -3.91 -43.43
CA ALA A 22 -20.48 -3.51 -44.60
C ALA A 22 -19.78 -2.15 -44.40
N ALA A 23 -18.56 -2.08 -44.94
CA ALA A 23 -17.80 -0.86 -45.13
C ALA A 23 -18.49 0.08 -46.13
N GLY A 24 -18.56 1.37 -45.79
CA GLY A 24 -18.90 2.43 -46.75
C GLY A 24 -19.61 3.64 -46.13
N ALA A 25 -18.86 4.54 -45.50
CA ALA A 25 -19.25 5.95 -45.41
C ALA A 25 -18.01 6.83 -45.24
N ALA A 26 -18.06 7.98 -45.92
CA ALA A 26 -16.93 8.78 -46.36
C ALA A 26 -16.21 9.57 -45.26
N MET A 27 -14.94 9.83 -45.56
CA MET A 27 -13.99 10.69 -44.87
C MET A 27 -14.43 12.17 -44.98
N VAL A 28 -14.58 12.87 -43.85
CA VAL A 28 -14.70 14.35 -43.77
C VAL A 28 -13.78 14.83 -42.63
N PRO A 29 -12.94 15.87 -42.83
CA PRO A 29 -11.81 16.16 -41.96
C PRO A 29 -12.17 16.93 -40.68
N ALA A 30 -11.31 16.75 -39.68
CA ALA A 30 -11.37 17.33 -38.35
C ALA A 30 -11.27 18.88 -38.35
N GLY A 31 -12.19 19.53 -37.63
CA GLY A 31 -12.10 20.93 -37.23
C GLY A 31 -11.40 21.09 -35.87
N PRO A 32 -10.75 22.23 -35.60
CA PRO A 32 -9.87 22.38 -34.43
C PRO A 32 -10.65 22.66 -33.13
N ALA A 33 -10.12 22.14 -32.03
CA ALA A 33 -10.62 22.33 -30.66
C ALA A 33 -10.51 23.79 -30.18
N PRO A 34 -11.43 24.26 -29.31
CA PRO A 34 -11.46 25.65 -28.85
C PRO A 34 -10.37 25.95 -27.80
N ARG A 35 -9.59 27.00 -28.07
CA ARG A 35 -8.65 27.62 -27.12
C ARG A 35 -9.43 28.51 -26.13
N TRP A 36 -9.24 28.26 -24.83
CA TRP A 36 -9.64 29.16 -23.76
C TRP A 36 -8.63 30.33 -23.64
N LEU A 37 -9.12 31.57 -23.74
CA LEU A 37 -8.38 32.80 -23.49
C LEU A 37 -8.85 33.42 -22.15
N PRO A 38 -7.96 34.08 -21.38
CA PRO A 38 -8.28 34.68 -20.08
C PRO A 38 -9.01 36.04 -20.23
N PRO A 39 -9.73 36.51 -19.20
CA PRO A 39 -10.52 37.73 -19.30
C PRO A 39 -9.66 38.99 -19.20
N LEU A 40 -9.86 39.89 -20.17
CA LEU A 40 -9.32 41.25 -20.20
C LEU A 40 -10.22 42.20 -19.40
N ALA A 41 -9.58 42.99 -18.55
CA ALA A 41 -10.14 44.12 -17.83
C ALA A 41 -10.66 45.21 -18.78
N SER A 42 -11.81 45.81 -18.47
CA SER A 42 -12.24 47.08 -19.07
C SER A 42 -12.98 47.95 -18.05
N GLY A 43 -12.42 49.15 -17.83
CA GLY A 43 -13.16 50.40 -17.62
C GLY A 43 -12.78 51.34 -18.79
N PRO A 44 -13.45 52.51 -19.00
CA PRO A 44 -13.90 53.45 -17.97
C PRO A 44 -15.31 54.10 -18.20
N ALA A 45 -15.67 54.98 -17.24
CA ALA A 45 -16.85 55.84 -16.99
C ALA A 45 -17.18 56.89 -18.11
N PRO A 46 -18.12 57.89 -17.98
CA PRO A 46 -18.86 58.40 -16.80
C PRO A 46 -20.33 58.88 -17.01
N GLY A 47 -21.01 59.28 -15.91
CA GLY A 47 -22.26 60.05 -15.94
C GLY A 47 -22.84 60.35 -14.56
N CYS A 48 -22.79 61.61 -14.14
CA CYS A 48 -23.29 62.15 -12.86
C CYS A 48 -24.83 62.19 -12.79
N ASP A 49 -25.40 62.04 -11.60
CA ASP A 49 -26.44 62.97 -11.10
C ASP A 49 -26.65 62.89 -9.58
N VAL A 50 -27.06 64.05 -9.02
CA VAL A 50 -26.96 64.48 -7.62
C VAL A 50 -28.35 64.47 -6.94
N ARG A 51 -28.34 64.37 -5.58
CA ARG A 51 -29.31 64.84 -4.54
C ARG A 51 -29.91 63.68 -3.71
N SER A 52 -30.14 63.75 -2.40
CA SER A 52 -29.82 64.71 -1.32
C SER A 52 -30.41 64.18 0.00
N GLY A 53 -29.67 64.34 1.11
CA GLY A 53 -30.19 64.49 2.48
C GLY A 53 -30.60 63.21 3.22
N ALA A 54 -30.57 63.12 4.55
CA ALA A 54 -30.00 63.93 5.62
C ALA A 54 -30.04 63.05 6.87
N ALA A 55 -29.03 63.12 7.72
CA ALA A 55 -29.06 62.55 9.07
C ALA A 55 -29.04 63.69 10.10
N PRO A 56 -29.66 63.50 11.28
CA PRO A 56 -29.14 64.08 12.51
C PRO A 56 -29.12 63.10 13.72
N PRO A 57 -28.47 63.49 14.83
CA PRO A 57 -27.57 62.63 15.60
C PRO A 57 -27.97 62.45 17.09
N LEU A 58 -27.11 61.82 17.90
CA LEU A 58 -26.77 62.04 19.34
C LEU A 58 -26.23 60.72 19.94
N SER A 59 -25.47 60.64 21.04
CA SER A 59 -24.23 61.25 21.53
C SER A 59 -23.85 60.52 22.84
N ARG A 60 -22.53 60.38 23.13
CA ARG A 60 -21.89 60.05 24.44
C ARG A 60 -22.05 58.60 24.96
N GLY A 61 -21.04 57.90 25.49
CA GLY A 61 -19.61 58.16 25.72
C GLY A 61 -18.99 57.06 26.63
N ARG A 62 -17.67 56.79 26.44
CA ARG A 62 -16.58 56.29 27.36
C ARG A 62 -16.90 55.22 28.43
N ALA A 63 -16.05 54.24 28.79
CA ALA A 63 -14.60 53.99 28.79
C ALA A 63 -14.38 52.45 28.90
N GLY A 64 -13.20 51.83 28.75
CA GLY A 64 -11.83 52.31 28.67
C GLY A 64 -10.89 51.19 28.18
N ALA A 65 -9.73 51.60 27.68
CA ALA A 65 -8.65 50.75 27.21
C ALA A 65 -7.49 50.81 28.21
N ALA A 66 -6.84 49.67 28.46
CA ALA A 66 -5.55 49.58 29.13
C ALA A 66 -4.53 49.02 28.12
N ILE A 67 -3.55 49.86 27.79
CA ILE A 67 -2.31 49.54 27.09
C ILE A 67 -1.24 49.41 28.17
N LEU A 68 -0.39 48.38 28.12
CA LEU A 68 0.98 48.49 28.59
C LEU A 68 1.92 47.72 27.67
N CYS A 69 3.05 48.35 27.38
CA CYS A 69 4.03 47.99 26.38
C CYS A 69 5.41 47.85 27.06
N VAL A 70 6.24 46.98 26.48
CA VAL A 70 7.72 46.95 26.48
C VAL A 70 8.48 46.54 27.76
N ALA A 71 9.30 45.48 27.61
CA ALA A 71 10.72 45.47 28.02
C ALA A 71 11.54 44.43 27.21
N GLN A 72 12.56 44.93 26.51
CA GLN A 72 13.68 44.17 25.93
C GLN A 72 14.74 43.88 27.01
N ALA A 73 15.47 42.77 26.88
CA ALA A 73 16.90 42.67 27.21
C ALA A 73 17.52 41.49 26.46
N GLY A 74 18.68 41.71 25.84
CA GLY A 74 19.42 40.72 25.06
C GLY A 74 20.81 40.38 25.61
N ALA A 75 21.45 39.46 24.88
CA ALA A 75 22.88 39.15 24.76
C ALA A 75 23.59 38.30 25.84
N GLY A 76 24.31 37.27 25.37
CA GLY A 76 25.37 36.57 26.12
C GLY A 76 25.84 35.26 25.47
N ALA A 77 27.11 35.22 25.02
CA ALA A 77 27.69 34.27 24.09
C ALA A 77 28.28 32.95 24.68
N ALA A 78 28.46 31.98 23.78
CA ALA A 78 29.55 31.00 23.61
C ALA A 78 30.15 30.24 24.81
N ARG A 79 30.23 28.89 24.69
CA ARG A 79 31.49 28.11 24.66
C ARG A 79 31.24 26.60 24.53
N GLY A 80 32.01 25.95 23.66
CA GLY A 80 32.19 24.50 23.63
C GLY A 80 33.20 24.03 24.68
N GLY A 81 33.22 22.72 24.93
CA GLY A 81 34.19 22.07 25.80
C GLY A 81 33.92 20.57 25.93
N ALA A 82 34.84 19.77 25.41
CA ALA A 82 34.87 18.32 25.47
C ALA A 82 35.48 17.78 26.79
N ALA A 83 35.51 16.44 26.90
CA ALA A 83 36.17 15.57 27.90
C ALA A 83 35.29 15.17 29.10
N SER A 84 35.35 13.97 29.70
CA SER A 84 35.94 12.66 29.39
C SER A 84 35.62 11.73 30.58
N ARG A 85 35.39 10.43 30.31
CA ARG A 85 35.75 9.21 31.09
C ARG A 85 35.33 9.03 32.57
N GLY A 86 34.93 7.78 32.87
CA GLY A 86 34.95 7.11 34.18
C GLY A 86 33.54 6.67 34.59
N GLY A 87 33.14 5.40 34.47
CA GLY A 87 33.43 4.30 35.41
C GLY A 87 32.45 4.39 36.60
N GLY A 88 31.71 3.41 37.07
CA GLY A 88 31.65 1.97 36.93
C GLY A 88 30.88 1.46 38.17
N ASP A 89 29.98 0.50 37.96
CA ASP A 89 29.50 -0.50 38.92
C ASP A 89 28.62 -0.20 40.15
N ALA A 90 27.79 -1.24 40.38
CA ALA A 90 27.26 -1.78 41.64
C ALA A 90 25.87 -1.34 42.15
N ARG A 91 24.89 -2.24 41.90
CA ARG A 91 23.74 -2.51 42.77
C ARG A 91 24.22 -2.97 44.16
N PRO A 92 23.36 -2.87 45.19
CA PRO A 92 22.90 -4.12 45.79
C PRO A 92 21.41 -4.17 46.20
N ARG A 93 21.00 -5.40 46.50
CA ARG A 93 19.69 -5.91 46.93
C ARG A 93 19.34 -5.44 48.35
N GLY A 94 18.04 -5.31 48.65
CA GLY A 94 17.50 -4.95 49.97
C GLY A 94 17.50 -6.06 51.01
N PRO A 95 16.73 -5.91 52.10
CA PRO A 95 16.07 -7.04 52.75
C PRO A 95 14.60 -6.80 53.15
N ARG A 96 13.89 -7.92 53.36
CA ARG A 96 12.52 -8.09 53.88
C ARG A 96 12.49 -8.03 55.43
N ALA A 97 11.35 -7.59 55.99
CA ALA A 97 10.63 -8.05 57.20
C ALA A 97 9.65 -6.92 57.59
N GLY A 98 8.44 -7.08 58.11
CA GLY A 98 7.58 -8.17 58.58
C GLY A 98 6.27 -7.51 59.11
N GLY A 99 5.14 -8.23 59.14
CA GLY A 99 3.94 -7.81 59.90
C GLY A 99 4.15 -7.93 61.43
N PRO A 100 3.13 -7.82 62.31
CA PRO A 100 1.73 -8.24 62.11
C PRO A 100 0.62 -7.45 62.86
N ALA A 101 -0.63 -7.97 62.76
CA ALA A 101 -1.79 -7.91 63.69
C ALA A 101 -2.57 -6.58 63.85
N GLY A 102 -3.90 -6.54 64.00
CA GLY A 102 -4.95 -7.57 64.07
C GLY A 102 -6.31 -6.98 64.50
N GLY A 103 -7.39 -7.75 64.26
CA GLY A 103 -8.70 -7.74 64.96
C GLY A 103 -9.76 -6.71 64.52
N ALA A 104 -11.08 -6.95 64.59
CA ALA A 104 -11.90 -8.15 64.86
C ALA A 104 -13.41 -7.78 64.70
N GLY A 105 -14.25 -8.78 64.37
CA GLY A 105 -15.68 -8.90 64.73
C GLY A 105 -16.72 -8.22 63.81
N GLY A 106 -17.86 -8.82 63.44
CA GLY A 106 -18.44 -10.14 63.73
C GLY A 106 -19.94 -10.19 63.35
N GLU A 107 -20.36 -11.35 62.81
CA GLU A 107 -21.65 -12.07 63.00
C GLU A 107 -23.02 -11.43 62.64
N ALA A 108 -24.09 -12.13 62.22
CA ALA A 108 -24.37 -13.51 61.81
C ALA A 108 -25.86 -13.66 61.35
N SER A 109 -26.11 -14.77 60.63
CA SER A 109 -27.30 -15.66 60.71
C SER A 109 -28.47 -15.43 59.74
N ARG A 110 -29.22 -16.42 59.19
CA ARG A 110 -29.36 -17.89 59.38
C ARG A 110 -30.18 -18.48 58.19
N SER A 111 -29.92 -19.74 57.83
CA SER A 111 -30.76 -20.64 56.96
C SER A 111 -31.89 -21.33 57.78
N PRO A 112 -32.77 -22.24 57.27
CA PRO A 112 -32.39 -23.60 56.77
C PRO A 112 -33.35 -24.35 55.78
N GLY A 113 -32.92 -25.56 55.35
CA GLY A 113 -33.74 -26.71 54.88
C GLY A 113 -33.49 -27.12 53.41
N ALA A 114 -32.73 -28.14 52.99
CA ALA A 114 -32.50 -29.56 53.35
C ALA A 114 -33.46 -30.59 52.69
N SER A 115 -32.97 -31.37 51.70
CA SER A 115 -33.17 -32.83 51.60
C SER A 115 -32.40 -33.47 50.43
N ARG A 116 -31.64 -34.54 50.74
CA ARG A 116 -31.06 -35.58 49.84
C ARG A 116 -31.64 -36.94 50.28
N PRO A 117 -31.68 -37.98 49.42
CA PRO A 117 -30.65 -39.05 49.53
C PRO A 117 -30.23 -39.69 48.17
N ARG A 118 -28.93 -39.97 47.97
CA ARG A 118 -28.22 -41.29 47.86
C ARG A 118 -28.32 -41.98 46.48
N VAL A 119 -27.37 -42.77 45.95
CA VAL A 119 -25.96 -43.16 46.15
C VAL A 119 -25.57 -43.98 44.88
N GLY A 120 -24.30 -43.92 44.47
CA GLY A 120 -23.65 -44.87 43.55
C GLY A 120 -22.70 -44.13 42.60
N GLY A 121 -21.38 -44.21 42.64
CA GLY A 121 -20.47 -45.22 43.16
C GLY A 121 -19.68 -45.79 41.99
N ARG A 122 -18.48 -45.26 41.70
CA ARG A 122 -17.34 -45.99 41.10
C ARG A 122 -16.06 -45.13 41.06
N ARG A 123 -14.96 -45.81 41.37
CA ARG A 123 -13.56 -45.36 41.57
C ARG A 123 -12.81 -45.09 40.26
N PRO A 124 -11.64 -44.42 40.31
CA PRO A 124 -10.80 -44.14 39.16
C PRO A 124 -9.99 -45.39 38.75
N VAL A 125 -9.72 -45.52 37.45
CA VAL A 125 -8.85 -46.57 36.89
C VAL A 125 -7.60 -45.92 36.30
N THR A 126 -6.45 -46.39 36.78
CA THR A 126 -5.12 -46.21 36.22
C THR A 126 -4.58 -47.55 35.71
N CYS A 127 -3.65 -47.49 34.73
CA CYS A 127 -2.68 -48.51 34.27
C CYS A 127 -3.25 -49.60 33.31
N ARG A 128 -2.61 -50.11 32.24
CA ARG A 128 -1.22 -50.26 31.71
C ARG A 128 -1.32 -50.44 30.16
N GLY A 129 -0.31 -50.38 29.29
CA GLY A 129 1.15 -50.20 29.40
C GLY A 129 1.86 -50.35 28.02
N ALA A 130 3.05 -49.73 27.92
CA ALA A 130 4.36 -50.15 27.34
C ALA A 130 4.49 -50.91 25.98
N PRO A 131 5.67 -50.96 25.31
CA PRO A 131 6.87 -50.08 25.32
C PRO A 131 7.46 -49.76 23.91
N PRO A 132 8.45 -48.84 23.78
CA PRO A 132 9.40 -48.85 22.67
C PRO A 132 10.73 -49.56 23.05
N ARG A 133 11.20 -50.47 22.21
CA ARG A 133 12.55 -51.06 22.27
C ARG A 133 13.52 -50.17 21.47
N GLY A 134 14.62 -49.74 22.09
CA GLY A 134 15.84 -49.24 21.40
C GLY A 134 16.69 -50.42 20.89
N PRO A 135 18.05 -50.36 20.88
CA PRO A 135 18.98 -49.22 21.02
C PRO A 135 20.23 -49.29 20.08
N GLY A 136 21.12 -48.30 20.20
CA GLY A 136 22.57 -48.48 19.96
C GLY A 136 23.17 -47.62 18.83
N ARG A 137 24.34 -46.98 18.95
CA ARG A 137 25.37 -46.96 19.99
C ARG A 137 26.11 -45.62 19.96
N ARG A 138 26.49 -45.17 21.15
CA ARG A 138 27.46 -44.11 21.46
C ARG A 138 28.88 -44.57 21.08
N ARG A 139 29.78 -43.65 20.72
CA ARG A 139 30.85 -43.13 21.61
C ARG A 139 31.80 -42.12 20.91
N PRO A 140 32.54 -41.32 21.71
CA PRO A 140 33.03 -39.99 21.36
C PRO A 140 34.56 -39.94 21.18
N TRP A 141 35.09 -38.84 20.62
CA TRP A 141 36.52 -38.52 20.75
C TRP A 141 36.76 -37.09 21.23
N ARG A 142 37.88 -36.97 21.95
CA ARG A 142 38.28 -35.97 22.94
C ARG A 142 38.84 -34.69 22.34
N ALA A 143 38.84 -33.66 23.18
CA ALA A 143 39.67 -32.45 23.09
C ALA A 143 41.18 -32.75 23.16
N GLY A 144 41.98 -31.89 22.53
CA GLY A 144 43.41 -31.74 22.79
C GLY A 144 44.12 -30.82 21.80
N GLY A 145 44.65 -29.69 22.32
CA GLY A 145 45.93 -29.11 21.89
C GLY A 145 45.93 -28.03 20.81
N ALA A 146 46.25 -26.80 21.21
CA ALA A 146 46.91 -25.80 20.36
C ALA A 146 48.36 -26.25 20.01
N PRO A 147 49.05 -25.63 19.04
CA PRO A 147 49.80 -24.41 19.38
C PRO A 147 49.84 -23.33 18.26
N THR A 148 50.56 -22.29 18.64
CA THR A 148 50.75 -20.92 18.19
C THR A 148 51.55 -20.66 16.91
N SER A 149 51.36 -19.44 16.37
CA SER A 149 52.37 -18.45 15.91
C SER A 149 52.82 -18.38 14.43
N CYS A 150 53.20 -17.13 14.09
CA CYS A 150 53.86 -16.56 12.90
C CYS A 150 52.94 -16.29 11.69
N GLY A 151 52.76 -15.06 11.17
CA GLY A 151 53.54 -13.83 11.26
C GLY A 151 54.45 -13.69 10.03
N THR A 152 54.09 -12.76 9.12
CA THR A 152 54.82 -12.10 7.99
C THR A 152 53.87 -11.99 6.79
N ALA A 153 53.34 -10.83 6.37
CA ALA A 153 53.97 -9.58 5.92
C ALA A 153 55.00 -9.82 4.80
N TRP A 154 54.54 -9.76 3.55
CA TRP A 154 55.40 -9.60 2.37
C TRP A 154 54.91 -8.40 1.55
N CYS A 155 55.76 -7.38 1.53
CA CYS A 155 55.73 -6.25 0.61
C CYS A 155 55.80 -6.75 -0.83
N TRP A 156 55.04 -6.12 -1.73
CA TRP A 156 55.37 -6.10 -3.15
C TRP A 156 55.87 -4.71 -3.53
N ALA A 157 57.12 -4.71 -3.97
CA ALA A 157 57.85 -3.57 -4.45
C ALA A 157 57.32 -3.13 -5.83
N SER A 158 57.27 -1.82 -5.98
CA SER A 158 57.18 -1.10 -7.24
C SER A 158 58.30 -1.51 -8.19
N SER A 159 57.96 -1.73 -9.47
CA SER A 159 58.88 -1.41 -10.56
C SER A 159 58.09 -0.88 -11.75
N ALA A 160 58.37 0.39 -12.05
CA ALA A 160 58.00 1.04 -13.29
C ALA A 160 58.84 0.46 -14.43
N SER A 161 58.24 0.30 -15.60
CA SER A 161 58.97 0.27 -16.86
C SER A 161 58.14 0.88 -17.97
N ALA A 162 58.86 1.58 -18.85
CA ALA A 162 58.41 2.64 -19.69
C ALA A 162 57.69 2.19 -20.97
N THR A 163 56.74 3.04 -21.36
CA THR A 163 56.43 3.55 -22.70
C THR A 163 57.03 2.85 -23.92
N CYS A 164 56.16 2.39 -24.81
CA CYS A 164 56.39 2.41 -26.26
C CYS A 164 55.11 2.86 -26.97
N VAL A 165 55.20 4.02 -27.62
CA VAL A 165 54.18 4.60 -28.50
C VAL A 165 54.44 4.08 -29.91
N SER A 166 53.42 3.52 -30.55
CA SER A 166 53.34 3.44 -32.01
C SER A 166 51.91 3.72 -32.45
N GLY A 167 51.75 4.77 -33.24
CA GLY A 167 50.47 5.22 -33.76
C GLY A 167 50.06 4.50 -35.04
N ALA A 168 48.76 4.47 -35.32
CA ALA A 168 48.24 4.50 -36.68
C ALA A 168 46.74 4.87 -36.67
N ARG A 169 46.41 5.78 -37.58
CA ARG A 169 45.09 6.36 -37.90
C ARG A 169 44.00 5.33 -38.18
N ARG A 170 42.73 5.71 -37.95
CA ARG A 170 41.60 5.41 -38.86
C ARG A 170 40.42 6.37 -38.67
N SER A 171 39.81 6.66 -39.81
CA SER A 171 38.71 7.59 -40.10
C SER A 171 37.32 6.99 -39.91
N ALA A 172 36.36 7.89 -39.65
CA ALA A 172 34.94 7.89 -40.05
C ALA A 172 33.98 6.77 -39.58
N GLY A 173 32.81 7.19 -39.06
CA GLY A 173 31.57 6.41 -39.17
C GLY A 173 30.60 6.51 -37.99
N GLY A 174 29.51 7.27 -38.18
CA GLY A 174 28.16 6.98 -37.68
C GLY A 174 27.95 6.84 -36.17
N ALA A 175 27.41 7.89 -35.54
CA ALA A 175 26.88 7.83 -34.17
C ALA A 175 25.65 6.90 -34.12
N ARG A 176 25.87 5.63 -33.76
CA ARG A 176 24.82 4.79 -33.16
C ARG A 176 24.59 5.28 -31.74
N LEU A 177 23.33 5.49 -31.37
CA LEU A 177 22.90 5.67 -29.98
C LEU A 177 23.53 4.57 -29.11
N PRO A 178 24.13 4.90 -27.95
CA PRO A 178 24.77 3.90 -27.12
C PRO A 178 23.69 2.98 -26.52
N ALA A 179 23.89 1.67 -26.70
CA ALA A 179 23.13 0.65 -25.99
C ALA A 179 23.34 0.82 -24.47
N PRO A 180 22.35 0.45 -23.63
CA PRO A 180 22.49 0.55 -22.18
C PRO A 180 23.72 -0.21 -21.70
N SER A 181 24.57 0.48 -20.93
CA SER A 181 25.89 0.01 -20.51
C SER A 181 25.83 -1.30 -19.71
N PRO A 182 26.77 -2.24 -19.93
CA PRO A 182 26.86 -3.45 -19.13
C PRO A 182 27.13 -3.10 -17.65
N SER A 183 26.52 -3.87 -16.75
CA SER A 183 26.59 -3.70 -15.30
C SER A 183 28.01 -3.44 -14.80
N ARG A 184 28.17 -2.30 -14.12
CA ARG A 184 29.42 -1.79 -13.53
C ARG A 184 29.93 -2.81 -12.50
N LEU A 185 31.11 -3.38 -12.76
CA LEU A 185 31.77 -4.38 -11.92
C LEU A 185 32.24 -3.74 -10.61
N SER A 186 31.53 -4.03 -9.51
CA SER A 186 32.09 -4.00 -8.15
C SER A 186 31.75 -5.33 -7.46
N ALA A 187 32.67 -5.87 -6.67
CA ALA A 187 32.53 -7.18 -6.00
C ALA A 187 31.54 -7.16 -4.82
N SER A 188 30.92 -6.02 -4.53
CA SER A 188 29.96 -5.81 -3.45
C SER A 188 28.55 -5.73 -4.02
N PRO A 189 27.51 -6.22 -3.32
CA PRO A 189 26.14 -6.01 -3.76
C PRO A 189 25.86 -4.50 -3.84
N GLN A 190 25.66 -4.01 -5.06
CA GLN A 190 25.46 -2.60 -5.35
C GLN A 190 24.01 -2.20 -5.08
N VAL A 191 23.73 -1.80 -3.83
CA VAL A 191 22.39 -1.43 -3.37
C VAL A 191 22.12 0.07 -3.51
N HIS A 192 23.15 0.91 -3.40
CA HIS A 192 23.02 2.36 -3.41
C HIS A 192 23.03 2.93 -4.84
N THR A 193 22.29 4.02 -5.03
CA THR A 193 22.43 4.94 -6.18
C THR A 193 23.79 5.62 -6.09
N THR A 194 24.56 5.62 -7.18
CA THR A 194 25.96 6.12 -7.19
C THR A 194 26.23 7.10 -8.34
N ASP A 195 25.24 7.33 -9.19
CA ASP A 195 25.18 8.24 -10.33
C ASP A 195 24.93 9.67 -9.85
N PHE A 196 25.85 10.16 -9.02
CA PHE A 196 25.92 11.54 -8.58
C PHE A 196 27.24 12.16 -9.05
N PRO A 197 27.26 13.47 -9.34
CA PRO A 197 28.43 14.14 -9.88
C PRO A 197 29.61 14.03 -8.90
N GLY A 198 30.79 13.69 -9.44
CA GLY A 198 32.03 13.53 -8.65
C GLY A 198 32.29 12.12 -8.12
N ASN A 199 31.35 11.17 -8.25
CA ASN A 199 31.57 9.78 -7.79
C ASN A 199 32.46 8.94 -8.71
N TYR A 200 32.44 9.22 -10.01
CA TYR A 200 33.20 8.45 -11.00
C TYR A 200 34.06 9.37 -11.88
N PRO A 201 35.36 9.06 -12.06
CA PRO A 201 36.20 9.80 -12.98
C PRO A 201 35.76 9.55 -14.43
N GLY A 202 35.64 10.62 -15.23
CA GLY A 202 35.30 10.54 -16.66
C GLY A 202 33.81 10.37 -16.98
N TYR A 203 32.93 10.40 -15.97
CA TYR A 203 31.48 10.45 -16.16
C TYR A 203 30.93 11.80 -15.74
N ASP A 204 30.03 12.36 -16.54
CA ASP A 204 29.24 13.51 -16.17
C ASP A 204 27.85 13.04 -15.73
N ASP A 205 27.65 13.00 -14.41
CA ASP A 205 26.40 12.64 -13.75
C ASP A 205 25.73 13.89 -13.14
N ALA A 206 26.06 15.10 -13.62
CA ALA A 206 25.31 16.30 -13.28
C ALA A 206 23.86 16.24 -13.81
N TRP A 207 22.96 16.99 -13.17
CA TRP A 207 21.55 17.03 -13.58
C TRP A 207 21.40 17.67 -14.95
N ASP A 208 20.82 16.94 -15.89
CA ASP A 208 20.44 17.41 -17.22
C ASP A 208 19.01 16.96 -17.55
N GLN A 209 18.13 17.94 -17.71
CA GLN A 209 16.70 17.73 -17.98
C GLN A 209 16.48 17.02 -19.32
N ARG A 210 17.25 17.35 -20.38
CA ARG A 210 17.05 16.76 -21.70
C ARG A 210 17.40 15.28 -21.70
N ARG A 211 18.54 14.95 -21.07
CA ARG A 211 18.96 13.56 -20.87
C ARG A 211 17.92 12.75 -20.09
N PHE A 212 17.27 13.35 -19.10
CA PHE A 212 16.20 12.70 -18.36
C PHE A 212 14.96 12.46 -19.24
N GLU A 213 14.51 13.47 -19.98
CA GLU A 213 13.33 13.37 -20.87
C GLU A 213 13.53 12.36 -22.00
N GLU A 214 14.73 12.26 -22.58
CA GLU A 214 15.06 11.28 -23.62
C GLU A 214 15.13 9.84 -23.08
N ALA A 215 15.56 9.67 -21.83
CA ALA A 215 15.70 8.36 -21.20
C ALA A 215 14.42 7.86 -20.54
N PHE A 216 13.54 8.77 -20.10
CA PHE A 216 12.32 8.43 -19.39
C PHE A 216 11.26 7.87 -20.32
N ARG A 217 10.71 6.71 -19.97
CA ARG A 217 9.55 6.14 -20.66
C ARG A 217 8.69 5.33 -19.71
N VAL A 218 7.41 5.22 -20.07
CA VAL A 218 6.41 4.44 -19.34
C VAL A 218 5.77 3.44 -20.29
N ASP A 219 5.87 2.15 -19.95
CA ASP A 219 5.32 1.07 -20.77
C ASP A 219 4.18 0.39 -19.96
N ILE A 220 2.91 0.53 -20.40
CA ILE A 220 1.77 -0.12 -19.74
C ILE A 220 1.70 -1.59 -20.20
N VAL A 221 1.80 -2.53 -19.26
CA VAL A 221 1.83 -3.96 -19.56
C VAL A 221 0.46 -4.61 -19.38
N ARG A 222 -0.26 -4.23 -18.33
CA ARG A 222 -1.59 -4.77 -18.01
C ARG A 222 -2.46 -3.70 -17.39
N GLU A 223 -3.68 -3.57 -17.89
CA GLU A 223 -4.71 -2.67 -17.37
C GLU A 223 -6.02 -3.45 -17.24
N GLU A 224 -6.51 -3.56 -16.01
CA GLU A 224 -7.75 -4.20 -15.62
C GLU A 224 -8.52 -3.23 -14.71
N GLU A 225 -9.83 -3.44 -14.53
CA GLU A 225 -10.71 -2.51 -13.79
C GLU A 225 -10.21 -2.16 -12.37
N GLY A 226 -9.59 -3.12 -11.67
CA GLY A 226 -9.04 -2.94 -10.32
C GLY A 226 -7.52 -2.99 -10.23
N ALA A 227 -6.80 -3.21 -11.34
CA ALA A 227 -5.35 -3.45 -11.29
C ALA A 227 -4.62 -2.85 -12.49
N LEU A 228 -3.49 -2.21 -12.20
CA LEU A 228 -2.61 -1.61 -13.21
C LEU A 228 -1.17 -2.09 -12.98
N GLU A 229 -0.58 -2.67 -14.02
CA GLU A 229 0.84 -3.03 -14.06
C GLU A 229 1.52 -2.26 -15.19
N PHE A 230 2.53 -1.47 -14.83
CA PHE A 230 3.26 -0.63 -15.78
C PHE A 230 4.74 -0.54 -15.40
N ASP A 231 5.57 -0.29 -16.40
CA ASP A 231 7.00 -0.12 -16.23
C ASP A 231 7.38 1.35 -16.27
N MET A 232 8.24 1.76 -15.34
CA MET A 232 8.88 3.08 -15.34
C MET A 232 10.37 2.90 -15.56
N VAL A 233 10.85 3.38 -16.71
CA VAL A 233 12.27 3.30 -17.09
C VAL A 233 12.89 4.70 -17.05
N GLY A 234 14.11 4.80 -16.52
CA GLY A 234 14.87 6.06 -16.50
C GLY A 234 14.67 6.92 -15.25
N ILE A 235 13.92 6.44 -14.25
CA ILE A 235 13.69 7.14 -12.97
C ILE A 235 14.59 6.59 -11.85
N ASP A 236 14.85 7.36 -10.80
CA ASP A 236 15.54 6.90 -9.59
C ASP A 236 14.57 6.34 -8.52
N ALA A 237 15.10 5.52 -7.62
CA ALA A 237 14.36 4.89 -6.53
C ALA A 237 13.68 5.91 -5.60
N ALA A 238 14.28 7.09 -5.40
CA ALA A 238 13.74 8.12 -4.51
C ALA A 238 12.36 8.61 -4.99
N ILE A 239 12.23 8.89 -6.29
CA ILE A 239 10.97 9.40 -6.88
C ILE A 239 9.95 8.27 -7.04
N ALA A 240 10.40 7.09 -7.51
CA ALA A 240 9.53 5.91 -7.58
C ALA A 240 8.92 5.55 -6.22
N ASN A 241 9.73 5.59 -5.15
CA ASN A 241 9.25 5.35 -3.78
C ASN A 241 8.37 6.50 -3.26
N ALA A 242 8.59 7.75 -3.71
CA ALA A 242 7.70 8.85 -3.37
C ALA A 242 6.28 8.59 -3.93
N PHE A 243 6.15 8.20 -5.20
CA PHE A 243 4.84 7.85 -5.78
C PHE A 243 4.17 6.70 -5.02
N ARG A 244 4.92 5.64 -4.72
CA ARG A 244 4.40 4.52 -3.91
C ARG A 244 3.87 4.97 -2.55
N ARG A 245 4.59 5.86 -1.86
CA ARG A 245 4.17 6.38 -0.54
C ARG A 245 2.95 7.27 -0.62
N ILE A 246 2.85 8.11 -1.66
CA ILE A 246 1.71 9.00 -1.87
C ILE A 246 0.45 8.18 -2.16
N LEU A 247 0.54 7.16 -3.02
CA LEU A 247 -0.57 6.24 -3.30
C LEU A 247 -1.12 5.57 -2.03
N LEU A 248 -0.24 5.17 -1.10
CA LEU A 248 -0.64 4.50 0.13
C LEU A 248 -1.22 5.43 1.20
N ALA A 249 -0.76 6.69 1.26
CA ALA A 249 -0.97 7.51 2.45
C ALA A 249 -1.54 8.91 2.20
N GLU A 250 -1.47 9.45 0.99
CA GLU A 250 -1.78 10.87 0.77
C GLU A 250 -2.84 11.12 -0.30
N VAL A 251 -3.09 10.15 -1.19
CA VAL A 251 -4.26 10.24 -2.07
C VAL A 251 -5.54 10.14 -1.22
N PRO A 252 -6.43 11.15 -1.27
CA PRO A 252 -7.61 11.17 -0.42
C PRO A 252 -8.73 10.28 -0.96
N THR A 253 -9.58 9.78 -0.05
CA THR A 253 -10.79 9.01 -0.36
C THR A 253 -11.92 9.36 0.58
N MET A 254 -13.15 8.92 0.25
CA MET A 254 -14.33 9.01 1.10
C MET A 254 -14.50 7.73 1.92
N ALA A 255 -14.59 7.85 3.24
CA ALA A 255 -14.88 6.71 4.13
C ALA A 255 -15.74 7.13 5.33
N VAL A 256 -16.42 6.17 5.95
CA VAL A 256 -17.24 6.39 7.15
C VAL A 256 -16.36 6.78 8.34
N GLU A 257 -16.70 7.87 9.02
CA GLU A 257 -16.02 8.31 10.24
C GLU A 257 -16.91 8.34 11.46
N LYS A 258 -18.13 8.86 11.34
CA LYS A 258 -19.10 8.89 12.43
C LYS A 258 -20.21 7.87 12.17
N VAL A 259 -20.56 7.12 13.20
CA VAL A 259 -21.65 6.15 13.19
C VAL A 259 -22.57 6.48 14.36
N PHE A 260 -23.78 6.93 14.07
CA PHE A 260 -24.83 7.18 15.04
C PHE A 260 -25.69 5.92 15.15
N VAL A 261 -25.70 5.32 16.34
CA VAL A 261 -26.45 4.09 16.61
C VAL A 261 -27.78 4.47 17.27
N TYR A 262 -28.89 4.14 16.61
CA TYR A 262 -30.23 4.33 17.20
C TYR A 262 -30.64 3.12 18.02
N ASN A 263 -30.52 1.93 17.42
CA ASN A 263 -30.77 0.67 18.12
C ASN A 263 -29.90 -0.44 17.51
N ASN A 264 -29.05 -1.05 18.34
CA ASN A 264 -28.32 -2.26 17.99
C ASN A 264 -28.62 -3.34 19.03
N THR A 265 -29.39 -4.34 18.64
CA THR A 265 -29.70 -5.52 19.46
C THR A 265 -29.00 -6.79 18.95
N SER A 266 -28.04 -6.60 18.03
CA SER A 266 -27.21 -7.69 17.52
C SER A 266 -26.19 -8.17 18.56
N ILE A 267 -25.51 -9.27 18.24
CA ILE A 267 -24.43 -9.81 19.09
C ILE A 267 -23.14 -8.98 18.91
N VAL A 268 -23.01 -8.26 17.79
CA VAL A 268 -21.83 -7.45 17.48
C VAL A 268 -21.91 -6.15 18.27
N GLN A 269 -20.87 -5.87 19.05
CA GLN A 269 -20.77 -4.63 19.83
C GLN A 269 -20.70 -3.41 18.92
N ASP A 270 -21.18 -2.27 19.41
CA ASP A 270 -21.30 -1.02 18.65
C ASP A 270 -19.96 -0.53 18.12
N GLU A 271 -18.89 -0.61 18.91
CA GLU A 271 -17.56 -0.16 18.51
C GLU A 271 -16.98 -1.05 17.40
N ILE A 272 -17.23 -2.36 17.48
CA ILE A 272 -16.79 -3.32 16.47
C ILE A 272 -17.60 -3.14 15.19
N LEU A 273 -18.90 -2.90 15.31
CA LEU A 273 -19.77 -2.60 14.17
C LEU A 273 -19.31 -1.32 13.47
N ALA A 274 -19.10 -0.24 14.21
CA ALA A 274 -18.63 1.04 13.69
C ALA A 274 -17.26 0.91 13.01
N HIS A 275 -16.33 0.18 13.61
CA HIS A 275 -15.01 -0.08 13.00
C HIS A 275 -15.15 -0.84 11.68
N ARG A 276 -16.03 -1.85 11.59
CA ARG A 276 -16.26 -2.59 10.34
C ARG A 276 -16.90 -1.72 9.26
N LEU A 277 -17.88 -0.90 9.61
CA LEU A 277 -18.52 0.05 8.68
C LEU A 277 -17.51 1.08 8.16
N GLY A 278 -16.57 1.51 9.01
CA GLY A 278 -15.46 2.39 8.66
C GLY A 278 -14.52 1.85 7.56
N LEU A 279 -14.41 0.52 7.43
CA LEU A 279 -13.52 -0.14 6.47
C LEU A 279 -14.19 -0.48 5.13
N ILE A 280 -15.49 -0.18 4.97
CA ILE A 280 -16.20 -0.41 3.72
C ILE A 280 -15.82 0.72 2.74
N PRO A 281 -15.21 0.41 1.58
CA PRO A 281 -14.90 1.43 0.58
C PRO A 281 -16.19 1.97 -0.04
N ILE A 282 -16.31 3.29 -0.08
CA ILE A 282 -17.46 3.99 -0.66
C ILE A 282 -17.11 4.47 -2.07
N ARG A 283 -17.98 4.16 -3.04
CA ARG A 283 -17.88 4.64 -4.41
C ARG A 283 -18.36 6.09 -4.47
N ALA A 284 -17.47 7.01 -4.13
CA ALA A 284 -17.68 8.44 -4.23
C ALA A 284 -16.37 9.09 -4.69
N ASP A 285 -16.45 9.97 -5.70
CA ASP A 285 -15.27 10.68 -6.18
C ASP A 285 -14.84 11.74 -5.15
N PRO A 286 -13.67 11.58 -4.49
CA PRO A 286 -13.21 12.50 -3.45
C PRO A 286 -12.87 13.90 -3.99
N ARG A 287 -12.79 14.09 -5.31
CA ARG A 287 -12.52 15.40 -5.92
C ARG A 287 -13.73 16.34 -5.85
N LEU A 288 -14.93 15.78 -5.73
CA LEU A 288 -16.19 16.54 -5.64
C LEU A 288 -16.44 17.10 -4.23
N PHE A 289 -15.76 16.57 -3.23
CA PHE A 289 -15.97 16.91 -1.82
C PHE A 289 -14.77 17.67 -1.25
N GLU A 290 -15.06 18.60 -0.35
CA GLU A 290 -14.05 19.33 0.42
C GLU A 290 -13.68 18.58 1.70
N TYR A 291 -12.60 19.03 2.36
CA TYR A 291 -12.27 18.52 3.69
C TYR A 291 -13.19 19.16 4.72
N ARG A 292 -13.67 18.35 5.66
CA ARG A 292 -14.43 18.83 6.80
C ARG A 292 -13.58 19.76 7.68
N ASN A 293 -14.16 20.89 8.07
CA ASN A 293 -13.53 21.83 8.98
C ASN A 293 -13.47 21.27 10.42
N GLN A 294 -12.43 21.66 11.16
CA GLN A 294 -12.27 21.20 12.54
C GLN A 294 -13.37 21.77 13.44
N GLY A 295 -14.11 20.91 14.12
CA GLY A 295 -15.18 21.28 15.06
C GLY A 295 -16.59 21.26 14.48
N ASP A 296 -16.76 20.98 13.18
CA ASP A 296 -18.07 20.76 12.57
C ASP A 296 -18.51 19.29 12.73
N GLU A 297 -19.52 19.04 13.57
CA GLU A 297 -20.02 17.70 13.86
C GLU A 297 -21.16 17.28 12.93
N GLU A 298 -21.97 18.24 12.47
CA GLU A 298 -23.19 17.99 11.69
C GLU A 298 -22.82 17.67 10.24
N GLY A 299 -21.90 18.45 9.66
CA GLY A 299 -21.52 18.36 8.26
C GLY A 299 -22.54 19.00 7.32
N THR A 300 -22.05 19.35 6.15
CA THR A 300 -22.78 20.04 5.08
C THR A 300 -22.89 19.16 3.84
N GLU A 301 -23.67 19.62 2.86
CA GLU A 301 -23.81 18.98 1.56
C GLU A 301 -22.50 18.91 0.75
N ILE A 302 -21.48 19.71 1.09
CA ILE A 302 -20.23 19.85 0.34
C ILE A 302 -19.14 18.90 0.85
N ASP A 303 -19.15 18.57 2.14
CA ASP A 303 -18.07 17.82 2.80
C ASP A 303 -18.49 16.41 3.28
N THR A 304 -19.79 16.10 3.31
CA THR A 304 -20.27 14.81 3.84
C THR A 304 -21.28 14.06 2.97
N LEU A 305 -21.20 12.73 3.05
CA LEU A 305 -22.22 11.82 2.53
C LEU A 305 -22.82 11.01 3.67
N GLN A 306 -24.14 10.81 3.63
CA GLN A 306 -24.85 10.09 4.68
C GLN A 306 -25.38 8.75 4.17
N PHE A 307 -25.18 7.68 4.94
CA PHE A 307 -25.73 6.36 4.65
C PHE A 307 -26.53 5.84 5.85
N GLN A 308 -27.66 5.18 5.59
CA GLN A 308 -28.46 4.51 6.60
C GLN A 308 -28.42 2.99 6.38
N LEU A 309 -28.26 2.25 7.49
CA LEU A 309 -28.37 0.80 7.53
C LEU A 309 -29.43 0.42 8.56
N LYS A 310 -30.59 0.00 8.08
CA LYS A 310 -31.75 -0.37 8.91
C LYS A 310 -32.26 -1.75 8.53
N ILE A 311 -32.00 -2.74 9.38
CA ILE A 311 -32.36 -4.15 9.13
C ILE A 311 -32.93 -4.78 10.39
N LYS A 312 -34.03 -5.52 10.21
CA LYS A 312 -34.63 -6.39 11.22
C LYS A 312 -34.62 -7.83 10.71
N CYS A 313 -34.16 -8.76 11.54
CA CYS A 313 -34.19 -10.19 11.22
C CYS A 313 -35.51 -10.82 11.69
N SER A 314 -36.14 -11.60 10.82
CA SER A 314 -37.39 -12.29 11.10
C SER A 314 -37.32 -13.77 10.71
N ARG A 315 -38.14 -14.60 11.34
CA ARG A 315 -38.24 -16.02 11.02
C ARG A 315 -39.10 -16.21 9.78
N ASN A 316 -38.66 -17.05 8.85
CA ASN A 316 -39.44 -17.41 7.68
C ASN A 316 -40.56 -18.41 8.06
N PRO A 317 -41.85 -18.05 7.93
CA PRO A 317 -42.95 -18.95 8.26
C PRO A 317 -43.09 -20.12 7.28
N GLN A 318 -42.55 -19.97 6.06
CA GLN A 318 -42.65 -20.97 4.99
C GLN A 318 -41.47 -21.95 4.95
N ALA A 319 -40.53 -21.85 5.89
CA ALA A 319 -39.37 -22.74 5.94
C ALA A 319 -39.80 -24.19 6.17
N ALA A 320 -39.14 -25.13 5.49
CA ALA A 320 -39.40 -26.56 5.70
C ALA A 320 -39.10 -26.93 7.15
N LYS A 321 -39.98 -27.73 7.78
CA LYS A 321 -39.87 -28.11 9.19
C LYS A 321 -38.57 -28.84 9.54
N GLU A 322 -37.98 -29.51 8.55
CA GLU A 322 -36.74 -30.28 8.67
C GLU A 322 -35.49 -29.50 8.21
N SER A 323 -35.65 -28.26 7.73
CA SER A 323 -34.52 -27.47 7.21
C SER A 323 -33.61 -27.03 8.36
N SER A 324 -32.31 -27.30 8.22
CA SER A 324 -31.27 -26.84 9.15
C SER A 324 -30.60 -25.54 8.67
N ASP A 325 -30.85 -25.12 7.42
CA ASP A 325 -30.11 -24.04 6.78
C ASP A 325 -30.63 -22.67 7.23
N PRO A 326 -29.77 -21.80 7.82
CA PRO A 326 -30.19 -20.47 8.26
C PRO A 326 -30.72 -19.58 7.12
N ASN A 327 -30.30 -19.84 5.88
CA ASN A 327 -30.77 -19.11 4.70
C ASN A 327 -32.25 -19.39 4.39
N GLU A 328 -32.75 -20.58 4.69
CA GLU A 328 -34.16 -20.93 4.49
C GLU A 328 -35.00 -20.52 5.70
N LEU A 329 -34.44 -20.68 6.90
CA LEU A 329 -35.12 -20.44 8.18
C LEU A 329 -35.35 -18.95 8.48
N TYR A 330 -34.47 -18.05 8.03
CA TYR A 330 -34.45 -16.67 8.48
C TYR A 330 -34.28 -15.66 7.35
N PHE A 331 -35.14 -14.63 7.35
CA PHE A 331 -34.97 -13.47 6.49
C PHE A 331 -33.96 -12.50 7.12
N ASN A 332 -33.10 -11.91 6.28
CA ASN A 332 -32.13 -10.88 6.65
C ASN A 332 -31.20 -11.24 7.82
N HIS A 333 -30.93 -12.54 8.02
CA HIS A 333 -30.00 -13.00 9.06
C HIS A 333 -28.52 -12.69 8.72
N LYS A 334 -28.22 -12.36 7.47
CA LYS A 334 -26.91 -11.86 7.01
C LYS A 334 -27.06 -10.42 6.58
N VAL A 335 -26.30 -9.53 7.23
CA VAL A 335 -26.25 -8.11 6.89
C VAL A 335 -25.06 -7.87 5.98
N TYR A 336 -25.34 -7.45 4.74
CA TYR A 336 -24.35 -7.15 3.72
C TYR A 336 -24.25 -5.64 3.47
N SER A 337 -23.14 -5.21 2.87
CA SER A 337 -22.92 -3.82 2.44
C SER A 337 -23.98 -3.29 1.50
N LYS A 338 -24.54 -4.09 0.59
CA LYS A 338 -25.66 -3.67 -0.29
C LYS A 338 -26.91 -3.16 0.43
N HIS A 339 -27.06 -3.46 1.73
CA HIS A 339 -28.18 -2.96 2.52
C HIS A 339 -27.95 -1.52 3.03
N MET A 340 -26.78 -0.94 2.78
CA MET A 340 -26.52 0.47 3.04
C MET A 340 -27.23 1.31 1.98
N THR A 341 -28.08 2.22 2.44
CA THR A 341 -28.85 3.12 1.59
C THR A 341 -28.31 4.53 1.72
N TRP A 342 -28.02 5.20 0.60
CA TRP A 342 -27.60 6.60 0.62
C TRP A 342 -28.80 7.49 0.97
N VAL A 343 -28.58 8.42 1.89
CA VAL A 343 -29.54 9.45 2.29
C VAL A 343 -28.97 10.80 1.82
N PRO A 344 -29.56 11.43 0.79
CA PRO A 344 -29.06 12.70 0.29
C PRO A 344 -29.26 13.83 1.31
N LEU A 345 -28.27 14.72 1.42
CA LEU A 345 -28.33 15.91 2.25
C LEU A 345 -28.53 17.17 1.38
N GLY A 346 -29.46 18.03 1.76
CA GLY A 346 -29.72 19.30 1.07
C GLY A 346 -29.98 19.10 -0.43
N ASN A 347 -29.18 19.77 -1.26
CA ASN A 347 -29.31 19.76 -2.73
C ASN A 347 -28.45 18.68 -3.42
N GLN A 348 -27.90 17.70 -2.70
CA GLN A 348 -27.04 16.67 -3.31
C GLN A 348 -27.73 15.88 -4.43
N THR A 349 -29.03 15.67 -4.34
CA THR A 349 -29.81 15.00 -5.40
C THR A 349 -29.77 15.77 -6.71
N ASP A 350 -29.78 17.10 -6.65
CA ASP A 350 -29.75 17.97 -7.84
C ASP A 350 -28.31 18.22 -8.33
N LEU A 351 -27.35 18.30 -7.41
CA LEU A 351 -25.93 18.46 -7.73
C LEU A 351 -25.34 17.22 -8.40
N PHE A 352 -25.84 16.05 -8.03
CA PHE A 352 -25.31 14.76 -8.48
C PHE A 352 -26.41 13.86 -9.05
N PRO A 353 -27.07 14.24 -10.15
CA PRO A 353 -28.22 13.50 -10.70
C PRO A 353 -27.83 12.10 -11.19
N ASP A 354 -26.58 11.94 -11.66
CA ASP A 354 -26.04 10.68 -12.18
C ASP A 354 -25.15 9.94 -11.17
N ALA A 355 -25.01 10.44 -9.93
CA ALA A 355 -24.10 9.80 -8.98
C ALA A 355 -24.75 8.60 -8.29
N ASP A 356 -24.12 7.45 -8.50
CA ASP A 356 -24.42 6.20 -7.80
C ASP A 356 -23.53 6.07 -6.56
N PHE A 357 -23.89 6.79 -5.49
CA PHE A 357 -23.20 6.69 -4.21
C PHE A 357 -23.60 5.39 -3.50
N ARG A 358 -22.70 4.41 -3.52
CA ARG A 358 -22.89 3.12 -2.86
C ARG A 358 -21.58 2.53 -2.37
N PRO A 359 -21.60 1.50 -1.53
CA PRO A 359 -20.42 0.68 -1.28
C PRO A 359 -19.85 0.13 -2.59
N VAL A 360 -18.53 0.03 -2.71
CA VAL A 360 -17.89 -0.52 -3.92
C VAL A 360 -18.26 -1.99 -4.12
N HIS A 361 -18.24 -2.76 -3.04
CA HIS A 361 -18.57 -4.18 -3.03
C HIS A 361 -19.91 -4.39 -2.31
N ASP A 362 -20.84 -5.08 -2.96
CA ASP A 362 -22.21 -5.28 -2.49
C ASP A 362 -22.36 -6.46 -1.50
N ASP A 363 -21.33 -7.30 -1.38
CA ASP A 363 -21.36 -8.60 -0.71
C ASP A 363 -20.48 -8.68 0.56
N ILE A 364 -19.98 -7.56 1.06
CA ILE A 364 -19.21 -7.52 2.30
C ILE A 364 -20.14 -7.83 3.48
N LEU A 365 -19.86 -8.92 4.19
CA LEU A 365 -20.60 -9.29 5.39
C LEU A 365 -20.23 -8.36 6.55
N ILE A 366 -21.22 -7.70 7.13
CA ILE A 366 -21.06 -6.76 8.25
C ILE A 366 -21.38 -7.46 9.57
N ALA A 367 -22.58 -8.05 9.67
CA ALA A 367 -23.08 -8.69 10.88
C ALA A 367 -23.97 -9.91 10.57
N LEU A 368 -24.08 -10.81 11.54
CA LEU A 368 -25.00 -11.93 11.52
C LEU A 368 -26.05 -11.74 12.61
N LEU A 369 -27.31 -11.91 12.24
CA LEU A 369 -28.46 -11.70 13.11
C LEU A 369 -29.22 -13.01 13.37
N ARG A 370 -30.07 -12.96 14.40
CA ARG A 370 -31.12 -13.94 14.69
C ARG A 370 -32.48 -13.25 14.78
N PRO A 371 -33.59 -14.00 14.62
CA PRO A 371 -34.92 -13.41 14.66
C PRO A 371 -35.17 -12.59 15.93
N GLY A 372 -35.70 -11.39 15.77
CA GLY A 372 -35.93 -10.44 16.87
C GLY A 372 -34.81 -9.43 17.07
N GLN A 373 -33.63 -9.64 16.46
CA GLN A 373 -32.56 -8.65 16.45
C GLN A 373 -32.71 -7.65 15.31
N GLU A 374 -32.27 -6.43 15.56
CA GLU A 374 -32.25 -5.31 14.63
C GLU A 374 -31.00 -4.45 14.77
N ILE A 375 -30.62 -3.83 13.66
CA ILE A 375 -29.56 -2.84 13.54
C ILE A 375 -30.18 -1.63 12.84
N ASP A 376 -30.12 -0.46 13.48
CA ASP A 376 -30.49 0.84 12.91
C ASP A 376 -29.37 1.84 13.21
N VAL A 377 -28.59 2.16 12.18
CA VAL A 377 -27.44 3.07 12.27
C VAL A 377 -27.41 4.05 11.10
N LEU A 378 -26.90 5.24 11.38
CA LEU A 378 -26.66 6.31 10.42
C LEU A 378 -25.18 6.64 10.37
N MET A 379 -24.62 6.77 9.19
CA MET A 379 -23.17 6.87 8.96
C MET A 379 -22.87 8.16 8.22
N HIS A 380 -21.89 8.93 8.69
CA HIS A 380 -21.34 10.08 7.98
C HIS A 380 -19.99 9.70 7.37
N CYS A 381 -19.89 9.83 6.05
CA CYS A 381 -18.66 9.67 5.29
C CYS A 381 -18.04 11.04 5.04
N VAL A 382 -16.74 11.12 5.19
CA VAL A 382 -15.97 12.34 4.97
C VAL A 382 -14.72 12.04 4.17
N LYS A 383 -14.14 13.09 3.60
CA LYS A 383 -12.87 13.02 2.88
C LYS A 383 -11.71 12.95 3.87
N GLY A 384 -10.83 11.95 3.71
CA GLY A 384 -9.64 11.78 4.53
C GLY A 384 -8.45 11.25 3.74
N ILE A 385 -7.28 11.18 4.37
CA ILE A 385 -6.03 10.67 3.78
C ILE A 385 -5.57 9.40 4.49
N GLY A 386 -4.93 8.47 3.75
CA GLY A 386 -4.46 7.19 4.30
C GLY A 386 -3.44 7.32 5.44
N LYS A 387 -2.74 8.45 5.53
CA LYS A 387 -1.78 8.78 6.60
C LYS A 387 -2.46 8.97 7.95
N ASP A 388 -3.70 9.46 7.95
CA ASP A 388 -4.51 9.63 9.16
C ASP A 388 -5.05 8.27 9.63
N HIS A 389 -5.72 7.55 8.74
CA HIS A 389 -6.21 6.21 9.02
C HIS A 389 -6.17 5.34 7.76
N ALA A 390 -5.79 4.06 7.92
CA ALA A 390 -5.63 3.12 6.80
C ALA A 390 -6.91 2.89 5.98
N LYS A 391 -8.10 3.14 6.58
CA LYS A 391 -9.41 3.08 5.89
C LYS A 391 -9.52 4.02 4.69
N PHE A 392 -8.73 5.10 4.68
CA PHE A 392 -8.70 6.07 3.59
C PHE A 392 -7.70 5.71 2.48
N SER A 393 -6.99 4.57 2.57
CA SER A 393 -6.09 4.13 1.50
C SER A 393 -6.92 3.73 0.26
N PRO A 394 -6.73 4.38 -0.90
CA PRO A 394 -7.44 4.01 -2.14
C PRO A 394 -6.93 2.73 -2.78
N VAL A 395 -5.76 2.27 -2.36
CA VAL A 395 -5.11 1.08 -2.93
C VAL A 395 -5.20 -0.08 -1.94
N ALA A 396 -5.48 -1.27 -2.45
CA ALA A 396 -5.31 -2.52 -1.71
C ALA A 396 -3.81 -2.73 -1.43
N THR A 397 -3.01 -2.66 -2.50
CA THR A 397 -1.55 -2.58 -2.40
C THR A 397 -0.98 -1.79 -3.57
N ALA A 398 0.05 -0.99 -3.27
CA ALA A 398 0.86 -0.33 -4.27
C ALA A 398 2.33 -0.68 -3.98
N SER A 399 2.95 -1.36 -4.92
CA SER A 399 4.34 -1.79 -4.79
C SER A 399 5.07 -1.72 -6.12
N TYR A 400 6.39 -1.80 -6.06
CA TYR A 400 7.20 -1.97 -7.23
C TYR A 400 8.28 -2.99 -6.98
N ARG A 401 8.76 -3.60 -8.06
CA ARG A 401 9.98 -4.41 -8.07
C ARG A 401 10.87 -3.95 -9.20
N LEU A 402 12.18 -4.15 -9.06
CA LEU A 402 13.13 -3.88 -10.14
C LEU A 402 13.08 -5.02 -11.15
N LEU A 403 13.23 -4.72 -12.44
CA LEU A 403 13.29 -5.73 -13.49
C LEU A 403 14.49 -6.69 -13.23
N PRO A 404 14.25 -8.01 -13.15
CA PRO A 404 15.32 -9.00 -13.12
C PRO A 404 16.19 -8.97 -14.37
N ASP A 405 17.51 -9.02 -14.17
CA ASP A 405 18.49 -9.26 -15.22
C ASP A 405 19.22 -10.57 -14.93
N ILE A 406 18.80 -11.63 -15.63
CA ILE A 406 19.37 -12.96 -15.51
C ILE A 406 20.32 -13.13 -16.69
N THR A 407 21.60 -13.34 -16.41
CA THR A 407 22.63 -13.51 -17.44
C THR A 407 23.35 -14.84 -17.25
N LEU A 408 23.39 -15.64 -18.32
CA LEU A 408 24.15 -16.89 -18.36
C LEU A 408 25.59 -16.55 -18.77
N LEU A 409 26.55 -16.84 -17.89
CA LEU A 409 27.97 -16.54 -18.12
C LEU A 409 28.61 -17.52 -19.11
N GLN A 410 28.07 -18.74 -19.18
CA GLN A 410 28.51 -19.81 -20.06
C GLN A 410 27.28 -20.50 -20.67
N PRO A 411 27.41 -21.12 -21.86
CA PRO A 411 26.33 -21.93 -22.42
C PRO A 411 26.05 -23.13 -21.52
N VAL A 412 24.78 -23.29 -21.13
CA VAL A 412 24.32 -24.41 -20.29
C VAL A 412 23.54 -25.37 -21.19
N GLU A 413 24.02 -26.60 -21.29
CA GLU A 413 23.52 -27.63 -22.21
C GLU A 413 22.87 -28.82 -21.47
N ASP A 414 22.01 -29.54 -22.18
CA ASP A 414 21.45 -30.85 -21.85
C ASP A 414 20.81 -30.94 -20.46
N GLU A 415 21.25 -31.88 -19.62
CA GLU A 415 20.69 -32.10 -18.27
C GLU A 415 20.85 -30.88 -17.37
N ALA A 416 21.95 -30.13 -17.53
CA ALA A 416 22.17 -28.90 -16.79
C ALA A 416 21.18 -27.80 -17.20
N ALA A 417 20.77 -27.77 -18.48
CA ALA A 417 19.75 -26.83 -18.96
C ALA A 417 18.37 -27.14 -18.36
N GLU A 418 18.01 -28.42 -18.26
CA GLU A 418 16.75 -28.85 -17.61
C GLU A 418 16.74 -28.58 -16.11
N MET A 419 17.86 -28.82 -15.43
CA MET A 419 18.01 -28.46 -14.00
C MET A 419 17.92 -26.94 -13.81
N LEU A 420 18.58 -26.16 -14.67
CA LEU A 420 18.55 -24.70 -14.61
C LEU A 420 17.12 -24.20 -14.80
N GLN A 421 16.38 -24.72 -15.78
CA GLN A 421 14.99 -24.33 -16.00
C GLN A 421 14.10 -24.54 -14.76
N LYS A 422 14.27 -25.67 -14.05
CA LYS A 422 13.51 -25.97 -12.81
C LYS A 422 13.85 -25.07 -11.63
N CYS A 423 15.01 -24.40 -11.65
CA CYS A 423 15.40 -23.46 -10.59
C CYS A 423 14.68 -22.11 -10.67
N PHE A 424 14.08 -21.78 -11.81
CA PHE A 424 13.42 -20.49 -12.05
C PHE A 424 11.90 -20.64 -12.17
N SER A 425 11.19 -19.51 -12.11
CA SER A 425 9.75 -19.49 -12.40
C SER A 425 9.46 -20.06 -13.81
N PRO A 426 8.31 -20.73 -14.01
CA PRO A 426 7.89 -21.18 -15.33
C PRO A 426 7.87 -20.02 -16.35
N GLY A 427 8.42 -20.26 -17.54
CA GLY A 427 8.47 -19.26 -18.62
C GLY A 427 9.67 -18.29 -18.58
N VAL A 428 10.50 -18.33 -17.54
CA VAL A 428 11.71 -17.48 -17.46
C VAL A 428 12.82 -18.01 -18.37
N ILE A 429 13.08 -19.31 -18.26
CA ILE A 429 14.11 -20.02 -19.03
C ILE A 429 13.43 -20.93 -20.04
N GLU A 430 13.82 -20.78 -21.29
CA GLU A 430 13.42 -21.65 -22.39
C GLU A 430 14.60 -22.56 -22.80
N ILE A 431 14.29 -23.79 -23.18
CA ILE A 431 15.28 -24.73 -23.71
C ILE A 431 15.08 -24.82 -25.23
N GLN A 432 16.08 -24.39 -25.98
CA GLN A 432 16.09 -24.44 -27.43
C GLN A 432 16.92 -25.62 -27.91
N ASN A 433 16.43 -26.36 -28.90
CA ASN A 433 17.17 -27.48 -29.48
C ASN A 433 17.99 -26.99 -30.67
N ILE A 434 19.29 -26.82 -30.48
CA ILE A 434 20.23 -26.35 -31.52
C ILE A 434 21.15 -27.51 -31.87
N LYS A 435 21.12 -27.97 -33.14
CA LYS A 435 21.95 -29.09 -33.63
C LYS A 435 21.82 -30.38 -32.81
N GLY A 436 20.62 -30.67 -32.28
CA GLY A 436 20.35 -31.86 -31.47
C GLY A 436 20.76 -31.73 -30.00
N LYS A 437 21.28 -30.58 -29.57
CA LYS A 437 21.63 -30.27 -28.18
C LYS A 437 20.61 -29.33 -27.57
N LYS A 438 20.22 -29.59 -26.32
CA LYS A 438 19.31 -28.74 -25.55
C LYS A 438 20.10 -27.59 -24.93
N VAL A 439 19.86 -26.35 -25.32
CA VAL A 439 20.57 -25.17 -24.81
C VAL A 439 19.60 -24.26 -24.07
N ALA A 440 19.92 -23.88 -22.83
CA ALA A 440 19.11 -22.94 -22.06
C ALA A 440 19.32 -21.49 -22.53
N ARG A 441 18.23 -20.74 -22.65
CA ARG A 441 18.23 -19.31 -22.92
C ARG A 441 17.25 -18.60 -21.99
N VAL A 442 17.59 -17.39 -21.57
CA VAL A 442 16.66 -16.51 -20.86
C VAL A 442 15.64 -15.96 -21.85
N ALA A 443 14.38 -16.34 -21.69
CA ALA A 443 13.28 -15.89 -22.55
C ALA A 443 12.63 -14.63 -21.98
N ASN A 444 12.10 -14.71 -20.76
CA ASN A 444 11.44 -13.57 -20.11
C ASN A 444 11.81 -13.46 -18.63
N ALA A 445 12.80 -12.62 -18.32
CA ALA A 445 13.26 -12.39 -16.96
C ALA A 445 12.20 -11.71 -16.06
N ARG A 446 11.19 -11.04 -16.64
CA ARG A 446 10.12 -10.34 -15.89
C ARG A 446 9.34 -11.27 -14.97
N LEU A 447 9.13 -12.52 -15.40
CA LEU A 447 8.33 -13.52 -14.70
C LEU A 447 9.04 -14.12 -13.48
N ASP A 448 10.34 -13.85 -13.31
CA ASP A 448 11.10 -14.42 -12.22
C ASP A 448 10.77 -13.77 -10.87
N MET A 449 10.53 -14.60 -9.87
CA MET A 449 10.27 -14.16 -8.50
C MET A 449 11.54 -14.12 -7.65
N PHE A 450 12.71 -14.40 -8.25
CA PHE A 450 14.00 -14.31 -7.58
C PHE A 450 14.13 -15.28 -6.38
N SER A 451 13.72 -16.54 -6.56
CA SER A 451 13.82 -17.59 -5.53
C SER A 451 15.25 -17.87 -5.06
N ARG A 452 16.24 -17.59 -5.92
CA ARG A 452 17.67 -17.89 -5.73
C ARG A 452 17.99 -19.38 -5.61
N GLU A 453 17.08 -20.25 -6.05
CA GLU A 453 17.25 -21.71 -5.98
C GLU A 453 18.50 -22.20 -6.73
N VAL A 454 18.90 -21.50 -7.80
CA VAL A 454 20.11 -21.79 -8.59
C VAL A 454 21.39 -21.88 -7.75
N PHE A 455 21.48 -21.15 -6.64
CA PHE A 455 22.67 -21.16 -5.78
C PHE A 455 22.74 -22.37 -4.84
N ARG A 456 21.66 -23.16 -4.73
CA ARG A 456 21.69 -24.44 -3.99
C ARG A 456 22.38 -25.54 -4.78
N HIS A 457 22.47 -25.39 -6.09
CA HIS A 457 23.16 -26.33 -6.97
C HIS A 457 24.58 -25.82 -7.25
N GLU A 458 25.58 -26.50 -6.69
CA GLU A 458 26.99 -26.08 -6.85
C GLU A 458 27.45 -26.10 -8.32
N SER A 459 26.86 -26.98 -9.15
CA SER A 459 27.12 -27.05 -10.59
C SER A 459 26.63 -25.84 -11.38
N LEU A 460 25.59 -25.14 -10.91
CA LEU A 460 24.94 -24.04 -11.63
C LEU A 460 25.33 -22.66 -11.08
N LYS A 461 25.78 -22.60 -9.83
CA LYS A 461 26.11 -21.36 -9.11
C LYS A 461 27.07 -20.44 -9.86
N ASN A 462 28.08 -20.99 -10.54
CA ASN A 462 29.08 -20.20 -11.26
C ASN A 462 28.70 -19.93 -12.73
N LEU A 463 27.57 -20.47 -13.20
CA LEU A 463 27.11 -20.32 -14.59
C LEU A 463 26.12 -19.17 -14.76
N VAL A 464 25.52 -18.69 -13.66
CA VAL A 464 24.46 -17.69 -13.69
C VAL A 464 24.84 -16.47 -12.86
N ARG A 465 24.68 -15.29 -13.44
CA ARG A 465 24.72 -14.02 -12.74
C ARG A 465 23.31 -13.45 -12.65
N LEU A 466 22.81 -13.36 -11.42
CA LEU A 466 21.54 -12.74 -11.10
C LEU A 466 21.75 -11.28 -10.70
N ALA A 467 21.15 -10.37 -11.45
CA ALA A 467 21.22 -8.92 -11.21
C ALA A 467 19.83 -8.29 -11.36
N ARG A 468 19.74 -6.99 -11.07
CA ARG A 468 18.53 -6.19 -11.29
C ARG A 468 18.89 -4.91 -12.03
N VAL A 469 18.03 -4.50 -12.95
CA VAL A 469 18.20 -3.23 -13.65
C VAL A 469 17.73 -2.11 -12.72
N ARG A 470 18.67 -1.26 -12.28
CA ARG A 470 18.39 -0.19 -11.27
C ARG A 470 17.35 0.83 -11.74
N ASN A 471 17.37 1.19 -13.01
CA ASN A 471 16.54 2.28 -13.54
C ASN A 471 15.30 1.74 -14.27
N HIS A 472 14.83 0.54 -13.90
CA HIS A 472 13.65 -0.09 -14.49
C HIS A 472 12.78 -0.68 -13.37
N TYR A 473 11.68 0.00 -13.08
CA TYR A 473 10.71 -0.38 -12.07
C TYR A 473 9.48 -0.97 -12.73
N ILE A 474 9.04 -2.11 -12.22
CA ILE A 474 7.74 -2.71 -12.53
C ILE A 474 6.81 -2.34 -11.38
N PHE A 475 5.87 -1.42 -11.64
CA PHE A 475 4.84 -1.01 -10.69
C PHE A 475 3.63 -1.92 -10.80
N SER A 476 3.04 -2.22 -9.64
CA SER A 476 1.75 -2.91 -9.51
C SER A 476 0.89 -2.11 -8.55
N VAL A 477 -0.22 -1.57 -9.06
CA VAL A 477 -1.18 -0.77 -8.30
C VAL A 477 -2.54 -1.45 -8.36
N GLU A 478 -3.02 -1.89 -7.21
CA GLU A 478 -4.34 -2.51 -7.07
C GLU A 478 -5.26 -1.52 -6.34
N SER A 479 -6.32 -1.08 -7.01
CA SER A 479 -7.34 -0.18 -6.46
C SER A 479 -8.33 -0.96 -5.59
N THR A 480 -8.87 -0.31 -4.55
CA THR A 480 -10.02 -0.83 -3.79
C THR A 480 -11.36 -0.61 -4.51
N GLY A 481 -11.34 0.02 -5.69
CA GLY A 481 -12.50 0.24 -6.57
C GLY A 481 -13.25 1.56 -6.34
N ILE A 482 -12.72 2.44 -5.48
CA ILE A 482 -13.24 3.81 -5.30
C ILE A 482 -12.99 4.64 -6.57
N LEU A 483 -11.75 4.60 -7.08
CA LEU A 483 -11.30 5.25 -8.31
C LEU A 483 -10.51 4.24 -9.14
N PRO A 484 -10.50 4.35 -10.48
CA PRO A 484 -9.67 3.49 -11.31
C PRO A 484 -8.17 3.79 -11.09
N PRO A 485 -7.28 2.78 -11.25
CA PRO A 485 -5.88 2.88 -10.83
C PRO A 485 -5.03 3.85 -11.67
N ASP A 486 -5.39 4.10 -12.92
CA ASP A 486 -4.79 5.10 -13.80
C ASP A 486 -4.95 6.54 -13.25
N VAL A 487 -6.15 6.84 -12.75
CA VAL A 487 -6.46 8.11 -12.08
C VAL A 487 -5.69 8.21 -10.77
N LEU A 488 -5.57 7.12 -10.00
CA LEU A 488 -4.81 7.12 -8.74
C LEU A 488 -3.34 7.50 -8.94
N VAL A 489 -2.69 6.91 -9.95
CA VAL A 489 -1.28 7.26 -10.27
C VAL A 489 -1.16 8.72 -10.71
N SER A 490 -2.11 9.19 -11.52
CA SER A 490 -2.15 10.59 -11.96
C SER A 490 -2.32 11.57 -10.79
N GLU A 491 -3.22 11.28 -9.85
CA GLU A 491 -3.43 12.08 -8.64
C GLU A 491 -2.19 12.05 -7.72
N ALA A 492 -1.53 10.90 -7.59
CA ALA A 492 -0.31 10.79 -6.80
C ALA A 492 0.81 11.71 -7.33
N ILE A 493 0.95 11.82 -8.65
CA ILE A 493 1.92 12.74 -9.29
C ILE A 493 1.54 14.20 -9.01
N LYS A 494 0.25 14.56 -9.13
CA LYS A 494 -0.23 15.93 -8.83
C LYS A 494 0.01 16.32 -7.37
N ILE A 495 -0.16 15.40 -6.43
CA ILE A 495 0.11 15.65 -5.01
C ILE A 495 1.59 15.97 -4.78
N LEU A 496 2.50 15.23 -5.42
CA LEU A 496 3.94 15.53 -5.31
C LEU A 496 4.27 16.91 -5.90
N MET A 497 3.68 17.23 -7.07
CA MET A 497 3.83 18.53 -7.71
C MET A 497 3.31 19.68 -6.83
N GLY A 498 2.13 19.51 -6.23
CA GLY A 498 1.52 20.49 -5.32
C GLY A 498 2.35 20.74 -4.06
N LYS A 499 3.02 19.70 -3.53
CA LYS A 499 3.95 19.86 -2.41
C LYS A 499 5.16 20.72 -2.76
N CYS A 500 5.77 20.51 -3.92
CA CYS A 500 6.88 21.34 -4.39
C CYS A 500 6.42 22.80 -4.58
N GLN A 501 5.27 23.00 -5.23
CA GLN A 501 4.72 24.33 -5.45
C GLN A 501 4.43 25.09 -4.15
N ARG A 502 3.92 24.39 -3.13
CA ARG A 502 3.64 25.00 -1.82
C ARG A 502 4.90 25.61 -1.20
N PHE A 503 6.02 24.87 -1.20
CA PHE A 503 7.26 25.38 -0.63
C PHE A 503 7.90 26.49 -1.47
N LEU A 504 7.75 26.47 -2.79
CA LEU A 504 8.18 27.60 -3.64
C LEU A 504 7.42 28.89 -3.26
N ASN A 505 6.09 28.80 -3.11
CA ASN A 505 5.28 29.94 -2.71
C ASN A 505 5.64 30.44 -1.29
N GLU A 506 5.96 29.54 -0.36
CA GLU A 506 6.44 29.92 0.98
C GLU A 506 7.78 30.64 0.92
N LEU A 507 8.73 30.17 0.10
CA LEU A 507 10.02 30.86 -0.09
C LEU A 507 9.85 32.26 -0.71
N ASP A 508 8.97 32.41 -1.69
CA ASP A 508 8.68 33.73 -2.30
C ASP A 508 7.99 34.68 -1.32
N SER A 509 7.24 34.15 -0.35
CA SER A 509 6.53 34.94 0.66
C SER A 509 7.45 35.47 1.76
N VAL A 510 8.62 34.84 1.97
CA VAL A 510 9.62 35.30 2.94
C VAL A 510 10.58 36.26 2.23
N PRO A 511 10.55 37.57 2.54
CA PRO A 511 11.54 38.49 1.98
C PRO A 511 12.94 38.03 2.43
N MET A 512 13.82 37.78 1.47
CA MET A 512 15.25 37.61 1.77
C MET A 512 15.79 38.97 2.24
N GLU A 513 16.05 39.10 3.54
CA GLU A 513 16.78 40.23 4.14
C GLU A 513 18.26 40.25 3.72
#